data_AF-A0A7T8JWV3-F1
#
_entry.id   AF-A0A7T8JWV3-F1
#
_cell.length_a   1.000
_cell.length_b   1.000
_cell.length_c   1.000
_cell.angle_alpha   90.00
_cell.angle_beta   90.00
_cell.angle_gamma   90.00
#
_symmetry.space_group_name_H-M   'P 1'
#
loop_
_entity.id
_entity.type
_entity.pdbx_description
1 polymer ?
#
loop_
_entity_poly.entity_id
_entity_poly.type
_entity_poly.pdbx_seq_one_letter_code
_entity_poly.pdbx_strand_id
1 'polypeptide(L)' 'MEEEKKHVMFASFRAERSPKEVIQFFNYPKSTVYDQTDEFVAEVKRKANEDRNKSCAKLAAEMGYSKQTIANTINRDLGY' A
#
# COMPACT_ATOMS: atom_id res chain seq x y z
N MET A 1 -9.32 12.72 -12.72
CA MET A 1 -10.20 11.82 -11.95
C MET A 1 -9.49 10.56 -11.45
N GLU A 2 -8.67 9.86 -12.25
CA GLU A 2 -7.92 8.67 -11.74
C GLU A 2 -6.79 9.01 -10.77
N GLU A 3 -6.10 10.14 -10.97
CA GLU A 3 -5.02 10.58 -10.07
C GLU A 3 -5.53 10.92 -8.66
N GLU A 4 -6.72 11.52 -8.54
CA GLU A 4 -7.35 11.77 -7.23
C GLU A 4 -7.67 10.46 -6.51
N LYS A 5 -8.16 9.44 -7.23
CA LYS A 5 -8.44 8.12 -6.65
C LYS A 5 -7.16 7.49 -6.12
N LYS A 6 -6.06 7.54 -6.89
CA LYS A 6 -4.73 7.10 -6.42
C LYS A 6 -4.30 7.86 -5.16
N HIS A 7 -4.45 9.18 -5.15
CA HIS A 7 -4.03 9.99 -4.03
C HIS A 7 -4.82 9.68 -2.74
N VAL A 8 -6.14 9.48 -2.86
CA VAL A 8 -7.02 9.07 -1.76
C VAL A 8 -6.69 7.66 -1.26
N MET A 9 -6.40 6.74 -2.17
CA MET A 9 -5.98 5.37 -1.84
C MET A 9 -4.65 5.38 -1.06
N PHE A 10 -3.64 6.10 -1.54
CA PHE A 10 -2.36 6.23 -0.83
C PHE A 10 -2.50 6.93 0.52
N ALA A 11 -3.33 7.97 0.62
CA ALA A 11 -3.65 8.60 1.89
C ALA A 11 -4.33 7.62 2.87
N SER A 12 -5.20 6.75 2.36
CA SER A 12 -5.86 5.71 3.16
C SER A 12 -4.87 4.65 3.66
N PHE A 13 -3.90 4.24 2.84
CA PHE A 13 -2.84 3.33 3.26
C PHE A 13 -1.89 3.97 4.28
N ARG A 14 -1.61 5.27 4.16
CA ARG A 14 -0.88 6.04 5.18
C ARG A 14 -1.63 6.09 6.50
N ALA A 15 -2.95 6.15 6.44
CA ALA A 15 -3.84 6.06 7.60
C ALA A 15 -4.12 4.62 8.07
N GLU A 16 -3.39 3.63 7.52
CA GLU A 16 -3.47 2.21 7.89
C GLU A 16 -4.87 1.58 7.70
N ARG A 17 -5.69 2.17 6.82
CA ARG A 17 -7.01 1.63 6.49
C ARG A 17 -6.89 0.42 5.57
N SER A 18 -7.72 -0.58 5.82
CA SER A 18 -7.82 -1.76 4.98
C SER A 18 -8.54 -1.47 3.65
N PRO A 19 -8.27 -2.24 2.58
CA PRO A 19 -9.00 -2.11 1.31
C PRO A 19 -10.52 -2.16 1.46
N LYS A 20 -11.04 -2.99 2.39
CA LYS A 20 -12.47 -3.07 2.70
C LYS A 20 -13.02 -1.75 3.24
N GLU A 21 -12.31 -1.12 4.16
CA GLU A 21 -12.71 0.19 4.69
C GLU A 21 -12.69 1.25 3.59
N VAL A 22 -11.69 1.23 2.72
CA VAL A 22 -11.60 2.20 1.62
C VAL A 22 -12.78 2.05 0.64
N ILE A 23 -13.18 0.82 0.32
CA ILE A 23 -14.39 0.55 -0.49
C ILE A 23 -15.63 1.12 0.21
N GLN A 24 -15.79 0.87 1.52
CA GLN A 24 -16.96 1.33 2.26
C GLN A 24 -17.02 2.85 2.43
N PHE A 25 -15.88 3.50 2.69
CA PHE A 25 -15.81 4.94 2.96
C PHE A 25 -15.90 5.79 1.69
N PHE A 26 -15.22 5.40 0.63
CA PHE A 26 -15.14 6.19 -0.61
C PHE A 26 -16.06 5.69 -1.71
N ASN A 27 -16.79 4.59 -1.46
CA ASN A 27 -17.66 3.92 -2.42
C ASN A 27 -16.94 3.61 -3.75
N TYR A 28 -15.66 3.27 -3.66
CA TYR A 28 -14.85 2.93 -4.84
C TYR A 28 -15.12 1.51 -5.31
N PRO A 29 -15.02 1.26 -6.64
CA PRO A 29 -15.16 -0.09 -7.17
C PRO A 29 -14.14 -1.02 -6.53
N LYS A 30 -14.60 -2.22 -6.14
CA LYS A 30 -13.74 -3.24 -5.55
C LYS A 30 -12.50 -3.48 -6.43
N SER A 31 -12.68 -3.70 -7.73
CA SER A 31 -11.56 -3.91 -8.67
C SER A 31 -10.49 -2.81 -8.55
N THR A 32 -10.89 -1.55 -8.64
CA THR A 32 -9.96 -0.41 -8.56
C THR A 32 -9.17 -0.37 -7.24
N VAL A 33 -9.82 -0.68 -6.11
CA VAL A 33 -9.15 -0.68 -4.80
C VAL A 33 -8.13 -1.81 -4.72
N TYR A 34 -8.47 -3.00 -5.20
CA TYR A 34 -7.57 -4.15 -5.18
C TYR A 34 -6.42 -3.98 -6.19
N ASP A 35 -6.69 -3.53 -7.41
CA ASP A 35 -5.66 -3.28 -8.44
C ASP A 35 -4.58 -2.29 -7.93
N GLN A 36 -5.00 -1.22 -7.24
CA GLN A 36 -4.06 -0.25 -6.66
C GLN A 36 -3.36 -0.77 -5.41
N THR A 37 -4.01 -1.64 -4.65
CA THR A 37 -3.37 -2.33 -3.53
C THR A 37 -2.25 -3.24 -4.04
N ASP A 38 -2.50 -3.98 -5.11
CA ASP A 38 -1.54 -4.87 -5.75
C ASP A 38 -0.37 -4.08 -6.37
N GLU A 39 -0.65 -2.95 -7.02
CA GLU A 39 0.38 -2.04 -7.53
C GLU A 39 1.29 -1.52 -6.40
N PHE A 40 0.70 -1.11 -5.28
CA PHE A 40 1.44 -0.70 -4.08
C PHE A 40 2.33 -1.83 -3.54
N VAL A 41 1.80 -3.05 -3.46
CA VAL A 41 2.55 -4.21 -2.98
C VAL A 41 3.70 -4.56 -3.90
N ALA A 42 3.48 -4.52 -5.21
CA ALA A 42 4.52 -4.74 -6.20
C ALA A 42 5.64 -3.70 -6.06
N GLU A 43 5.31 -2.42 -5.84
CA GLU A 43 6.31 -1.38 -5.61
C GLU A 43 7.13 -1.62 -4.34
N VAL A 44 6.47 -1.94 -3.22
CA VAL A 44 7.13 -2.24 -1.94
C VAL A 44 8.06 -3.45 -2.10
N LYS A 45 7.57 -4.54 -2.71
CA LYS A 45 8.38 -5.75 -2.97
C LYS A 45 9.54 -5.45 -3.92
N ARG A 46 9.36 -4.60 -4.94
CA ARG A 46 10.44 -4.17 -5.84
C ARG A 46 11.53 -3.41 -5.09
N LYS A 47 11.17 -2.39 -4.32
CA LYS A 47 12.12 -1.59 -3.53
C LYS A 47 12.84 -2.42 -2.45
N ALA A 48 12.13 -3.36 -1.82
CA ALA A 48 12.73 -4.29 -0.88
C ALA A 48 13.72 -5.26 -1.56
N ASN A 49 13.47 -5.67 -2.81
CA ASN A 49 14.39 -6.51 -3.58
C ASN A 49 15.59 -5.75 -4.14
N GLU A 50 15.43 -4.47 -4.50
CA GLU A 50 16.53 -3.61 -4.96
C GLU A 50 17.60 -3.43 -3.88
N ASP A 51 17.20 -3.37 -2.61
CA ASP A 51 18.12 -3.30 -1.47
C ASP A 51 17.68 -4.28 -0.38
N ARG A 52 18.12 -5.55 -0.53
CA ARG A 52 17.78 -6.65 0.39
C ARG A 52 18.26 -6.43 1.83
N ASN A 53 19.19 -5.50 2.06
CA ASN A 53 19.65 -5.13 3.41
C ASN A 53 18.89 -3.91 3.97
N LYS A 54 18.01 -3.29 3.19
CA LYS A 54 17.24 -2.14 3.64
C LYS A 54 16.17 -2.57 4.62
N SER A 55 16.22 -2.01 5.82
CA SER A 55 15.22 -2.27 6.86
C SER A 55 13.86 -1.70 6.45
N CYS A 56 12.77 -2.36 6.89
CA CYS A 56 11.40 -1.88 6.66
C CYS A 56 11.19 -0.44 7.15
N ALA A 57 11.91 -0.01 8.18
CA ALA A 57 11.84 1.36 8.71
C ALA A 57 12.39 2.40 7.70
N LYS A 58 13.46 2.06 6.97
CA LYS A 58 14.06 2.94 5.98
C LYS A 58 13.20 3.02 4.72
N LEU A 59 12.67 1.88 4.27
CA LEU A 59 11.68 1.82 3.18
C LEU A 59 10.42 2.63 3.49
N ALA A 60 9.91 2.49 4.72
CA ALA A 60 8.76 3.24 5.20
C ALA A 60 9.00 4.77 5.18
N ALA A 61 10.17 5.22 5.64
CA ALA A 61 10.55 6.63 5.60
C ALA A 61 10.67 7.16 4.17
N GLU A 62 11.27 6.39 3.24
CA GLU A 62 11.42 6.81 1.84
C GLU A 62 10.08 6.87 1.08
N MET A 63 9.15 5.96 1.40
CA MET A 63 7.85 5.89 0.73
C MET A 63 6.78 6.74 1.44
N GLY A 64 7.06 7.23 2.65
CA GLY A 64 6.13 8.01 3.47
C GLY A 64 4.98 7.18 4.03
N TYR A 65 5.22 5.91 4.38
CA TYR A 65 4.25 5.02 5.02
C TYR A 65 4.73 4.62 6.43
N SER A 66 3.85 4.00 7.22
CA SER A 66 4.25 3.45 8.51
C SER A 66 5.15 2.22 8.30
N LYS A 67 6.06 1.97 9.26
CA LYS A 67 6.85 0.74 9.29
C LYS A 67 5.96 -0.50 9.27
N GLN A 68 4.80 -0.42 9.94
CA GLN A 68 3.86 -1.53 10.05
C GLN A 68 3.17 -1.82 8.71
N THR A 69 2.78 -0.81 7.93
CA THR A 69 2.26 -0.99 6.57
C THR A 69 3.28 -1.71 5.69
N ILE A 70 4.53 -1.22 5.63
CA ILE A 70 5.58 -1.86 4.83
C ILE A 70 5.91 -3.28 5.31
N ALA A 71 6.02 -3.48 6.63
CA ALA A 71 6.26 -4.81 7.18
C ALA A 71 5.11 -5.77 6.88
N ASN A 72 3.87 -5.33 6.97
CA ASN A 72 2.70 -6.13 6.61
C ASN A 72 2.71 -6.46 5.11
N THR A 73 3.03 -5.50 4.25
CA THR A 73 3.09 -5.70 2.79
C THR A 73 4.22 -6.63 2.36
N ILE A 74 5.36 -6.63 3.06
CA ILE A 74 6.49 -7.53 2.78
C ILE A 74 6.22 -8.94 3.32
N ASN A 75 5.70 -9.05 4.55
CA ASN A 75 5.48 -10.34 5.21
C ASN A 75 4.18 -11.03 4.78
N ARG A 76 3.15 -10.27 4.40
CA ARG A 76 1.96 -10.82 3.76
C ARG A 76 2.26 -10.90 2.27
N ASP A 77 2.44 -12.12 1.79
CA ASP A 77 1.74 -12.45 0.56
C ASP A 77 0.26 -12.12 0.84
N LEU A 78 -0.26 -11.07 0.22
CA LEU A 78 -1.57 -10.51 0.54
C LEU A 78 -2.64 -11.56 0.20
N GLY A 79 -2.86 -12.50 1.10
CA GLY A 79 -3.95 -13.48 1.07
C GLY A 79 -5.26 -12.78 1.37
N TYR A 80 -5.75 -12.03 0.40
CA TYR A 80 -7.13 -11.56 0.31
C TYR A 80 -7.89 -12.35 -0.74
#